data_AF-A0A9W7YJ31-F1
#
_entry.id   AF-A0A9W7YJ31-F1
#
_cell.length_a   1.000
_cell.length_b   1.000
_cell.length_c   1.000
_cell.angle_alpha   90.00
_cell.angle_beta   90.00
_cell.angle_gamma   90.00
#
_symmetry.space_group_name_H-M   'P 1'
#
loop_
_entity.id
_entity.type
_entity.pdbx_description
1 polymer ?
#
loop_
_entity_poly.entity_id
_entity_poly.type
_entity_poly.pdbx_seq_one_letter_code
_entity_poly.pdbx_strand_id
1 'polypeptide(L)' 'MVGPAVEYSDAPVGEHIEPPPMLGQHTAQVLKNVLGYSDQQIQDAVDSGGAALY' A
#
# COMPACT_ATOMS: atom_id res chain seq x y z
N MET A 1 -4.88 8.50 18.86
CA MET A 1 -3.93 8.79 17.77
C MET A 1 -3.42 10.21 18.01
N VAL A 2 -2.11 10.45 17.92
CA VAL A 2 -1.55 11.80 18.00
C VAL A 2 -1.44 12.35 16.58
N GLY A 3 -1.85 13.60 16.37
CA GLY A 3 -1.77 14.26 15.07
C GLY A 3 -0.37 14.83 14.79
N PRO A 4 -0.16 15.41 13.60
CA PRO A 4 1.05 16.16 13.27
C PRO A 4 1.34 17.26 14.31
N ALA A 5 2.62 17.46 14.62
CA ALA A 5 3.05 18.40 15.66
C ALA A 5 2.97 19.88 15.24
N VAL A 6 2.73 20.16 13.95
CA VAL A 6 2.68 21.49 13.37
C VAL A 6 1.57 21.57 12.34
N GLU A 7 1.07 22.78 12.11
CA GLU A 7 0.04 23.08 11.13
C GLU A 7 0.63 23.89 9.97
N TYR A 8 0.11 23.67 8.77
CA TYR A 8 0.47 24.41 7.57
C TYR A 8 -0.78 25.09 7.01
N SER A 9 -0.68 26.36 6.61
CA SER A 9 -1.81 27.13 6.08
C SER A 9 -2.38 26.53 4.79
N ASP A 10 -1.51 25.96 3.96
CA ASP A 10 -1.85 25.50 2.62
C ASP A 10 -2.02 23.98 2.55
N ALA A 11 -1.82 23.27 3.67
CA ALA A 11 -1.93 21.82 3.77
C ALA A 11 -2.67 21.45 5.08
N PRO A 12 -4.01 21.50 5.07
CA PRO A 12 -4.81 21.24 6.26
C PRO A 12 -4.60 19.81 6.78
N VAL A 13 -4.39 19.70 8.09
CA VAL A 13 -4.22 18.41 8.78
C VAL A 13 -5.56 17.66 8.79
N GLY A 14 -5.62 16.49 8.16
CA GLY A 14 -6.78 15.59 8.21
C GLY A 14 -7.17 14.97 6.88
N GLU A 15 -6.81 15.57 5.74
CA GLU A 15 -7.13 15.01 4.42
C GLU A 15 -6.30 13.76 4.08
N HIS A 16 -5.15 13.56 4.72
CA HIS A 16 -4.19 12.52 4.35
C HIS A 16 -3.77 11.60 5.51
N ILE A 17 -4.57 11.56 6.58
CA ILE A 17 -4.31 10.63 7.69
C ILE A 17 -5.18 9.39 7.49
N GLU A 18 -4.63 8.43 6.76
CA GLU A 18 -5.23 7.11 6.58
C GLU A 18 -4.75 6.14 7.68
N PRO A 19 -5.56 5.12 8.04
CA PRO A 19 -5.11 4.08 8.94
C PRO A 19 -3.89 3.33 8.35
N PRO A 20 -3.08 2.69 9.20
CA PRO A 20 -1.97 1.88 8.71
C PRO A 20 -2.51 0.74 7.83
N PRO A 21 -1.80 0.41 6.74
CA PRO A 21 -2.25 -0.65 5.85
C PRO A 21 -2.15 -2.01 6.53
N MET A 22 -3.03 -2.91 6.14
CA MET A 22 -2.93 -4.32 6.49
C MET A 22 -1.71 -4.94 5.80
N LEU A 23 -1.19 -6.02 6.39
CA LEU A 23 -0.19 -6.86 5.73
C LEU A 23 -0.73 -7.24 4.35
N GLY A 24 0.00 -6.98 3.27
CA GLY A 24 -0.39 -7.39 1.91
C GLY A 24 -1.44 -6.54 1.19
N GLN A 25 -2.04 -5.53 1.84
CA GLN A 25 -3.15 -4.73 1.30
C GLN A 25 -2.90 -4.13 -0.09
N HIS A 26 -1.64 -3.78 -0.38
CA HIS A 26 -1.27 -3.13 -1.64
C HIS A 26 -0.32 -3.99 -2.51
N THR A 27 -0.01 -5.23 -2.10
CA THR A 27 0.98 -6.07 -2.80
C THR A 27 0.65 -6.26 -4.27
N ALA A 28 -0.60 -6.66 -4.61
CA ALA A 28 -0.99 -6.88 -6.00
C ALA A 28 -0.94 -5.58 -6.83
N GLN A 29 -1.36 -4.46 -6.25
CA GLN A 29 -1.32 -3.16 -6.92
C GLN A 29 0.12 -2.78 -7.27
N VAL A 30 1.06 -2.92 -6.33
CA VAL A 30 2.47 -2.56 -6.56
C VAL A 30 3.10 -3.48 -7.59
N LEU A 31 2.91 -4.80 -7.46
CA LEU A 31 3.45 -5.76 -8.42
C LEU A 31 2.96 -5.48 -9.85
N LYS A 32 1.67 -5.16 -10.01
CA LYS A 32 1.07 -4.89 -11.32
C LYS A 32 1.43 -3.51 -11.87
N ASN A 33 1.17 -2.45 -11.10
CA ASN A 33 1.18 -1.09 -11.61
C ASN A 33 2.55 -0.41 -11.53
N VAL A 34 3.40 -0.85 -10.58
CA VAL A 34 4.75 -0.29 -10.40
C VAL A 34 5.78 -1.17 -11.07
N LEU A 35 5.69 -2.50 -10.90
CA LEU A 35 6.67 -3.45 -11.41
C LEU A 35 6.26 -4.11 -12.74
N GLY A 36 5.01 -3.92 -13.19
CA GLY A 36 4.55 -4.43 -14.49
C GLY A 36 4.32 -5.94 -14.53
N TYR A 37 4.11 -6.59 -13.39
CA TYR A 37 3.85 -8.03 -13.36
C TYR A 37 2.49 -8.33 -14.01
N SER A 38 2.45 -9.39 -14.81
CA SER A 38 1.18 -9.98 -15.25
C SER A 38 0.47 -10.68 -14.11
N ASP A 39 -0.84 -10.88 -14.24
CA ASP A 39 -1.64 -11.56 -13.22
C ASP A 39 -1.12 -12.98 -12.93
N GLN A 40 -0.58 -13.68 -13.95
CA GLN A 40 0.04 -15.00 -13.77
C GLN A 40 1.30 -14.93 -12.90
N GLN A 41 2.20 -13.99 -13.16
CA GLN A 41 3.44 -13.84 -12.38
C GLN A 41 3.16 -13.47 -10.92
N ILE A 42 2.09 -12.70 -10.68
CA ILE A 42 1.64 -12.37 -9.32
C ILE A 42 1.16 -13.65 -8.62
N GLN A 43 0.34 -14.47 -9.30
CA GLN A 43 -0.13 -15.73 -8.74
C GLN A 43 1.02 -16.68 -8.42
N ASP A 44 1.98 -16.84 -9.34
CA ASP A 44 3.17 -17.68 -9.12
C ASP A 44 4.00 -17.21 -7.91
N ALA A 45 4.10 -15.90 -7.69
CA ALA A 45 4.79 -15.32 -6.54
C ALA A 45 4.06 -15.60 -5.22
N VAL A 46 2.72 -15.62 -5.23
CA VAL A 46 1.90 -15.98 -4.07
C VAL A 46 2.00 -17.48 -3.79
N ASP A 47 1.88 -18.31 -4.80
CA ASP A 47 1.90 -19.77 -4.69
C ASP A 47 3.27 -20.29 -4.20
N SER A 48 4.35 -19.61 -4.60
CA SER A 48 5.71 -19.88 -4.09
C SER A 48 6.00 -19.30 -2.70
N GLY A 49 5.06 -18.53 -2.12
CA GLY A 49 5.21 -17.88 -0.82
C GLY A 49 6.11 -16.64 -0.83
N GLY A 50 6.53 -16.17 -2.01
CA GLY A 50 7.33 -14.96 -2.18
C GLY A 50 6.53 -13.65 -2.02
N ALA A 51 5.20 -13.73 -2.10
CA ALA A 51 4.29 -12.61 -1.90
C ALA A 51 3.04 -13.06 -1.13
N ALA A 52 2.38 -12.11 -0.45
CA ALA A 52 1.10 -12.34 0.20
C ALA A 52 0.10 -11.24 -0.17
N LEU A 53 -1.13 -11.67 -0.44
CA LEU A 53 -2.28 -10.82 -0.74
C LEU A 53 -3.29 -11.00 0.41
N TYR A 54 -3.78 -9.90 0.97
CA TYR A 54 -4.79 -9.90 2.03
C TYR A 54 -5.81 -8.79 1.79
#